data_AF-A0A4R4P6I9-F1
#
_entry.id   AF-A0A4R4P6I9-F1
#
_cell.length_a   1.000
_cell.length_b   1.000
_cell.length_c   1.000
_cell.angle_alpha   90.00
_cell.angle_beta   90.00
_cell.angle_gamma   90.00
#
_symmetry.space_group_name_H-M   'P 1'
#
loop_
_entity.id
_entity.type
_entity.pdbx_description
1 polymer ?
#
loop_
_entity_poly.entity_id
_entity_poly.type
_entity_poly.pdbx_seq_one_letter_code
_entity_poly.pdbx_strand_id
1 'polypeptide(L)' 'MQPSRSSASDQYRPDRYLRHYNFEVRVDWRTSDTAFAQDASFTVSTPLA' A
#
# COMPACT_ATOMS: atom_id res chain seq x y z
N MET A 1 -24.51 -13.59 28.23
CA MET A 1 -24.43 -12.79 27.00
C MET A 1 -23.16 -11.96 27.06
N GLN A 2 -22.08 -12.39 26.40
CA GLN A 2 -20.86 -11.57 26.27
C GLN A 2 -21.01 -10.67 25.04
N PRO A 3 -20.63 -9.39 25.09
CA PRO A 3 -20.73 -8.49 23.96
C PRO A 3 -19.75 -8.93 22.86
N SER A 4 -20.28 -9.14 21.65
CA SER A 4 -19.50 -9.44 20.45
C SER A 4 -18.45 -8.34 20.22
N ARG A 5 -17.18 -8.73 20.17
CA ARG A 5 -16.09 -7.84 19.71
C ARG A 5 -16.48 -7.24 18.37
N SER A 6 -16.61 -5.91 18.33
CA SER A 6 -16.83 -5.16 17.10
C SER A 6 -15.73 -5.49 16.10
N SER A 7 -16.11 -6.08 14.96
CA SER A 7 -15.23 -6.30 13.82
C SER A 7 -14.85 -4.92 13.28
N ALA A 8 -13.64 -4.44 13.59
CA ALA A 8 -13.15 -3.21 12.99
C ALA A 8 -13.11 -3.42 11.48
N SER A 9 -13.78 -2.56 10.75
CA SER A 9 -13.72 -2.41 9.30
C SER A 9 -12.28 -2.08 8.88
N ASP A 10 -11.45 -3.13 8.80
CA ASP A 10 -9.98 -3.16 8.70
C ASP A 10 -9.43 -2.84 7.30
N GLN A 11 -10.12 -2.03 6.49
CA GLN A 11 -9.79 -1.90 5.06
C GLN A 11 -9.07 -0.59 4.68
N TYR A 12 -8.81 0.30 5.64
CA TYR A 12 -7.99 1.49 5.39
C TYR A 12 -6.73 1.46 6.25
N ARG A 13 -5.58 1.46 5.59
CA ARG A 13 -4.24 1.49 6.20
C ARG A 13 -3.51 2.71 5.61
N PRO A 14 -3.72 3.92 6.17
CA PRO A 14 -3.29 5.18 5.57
C PRO A 14 -1.78 5.27 5.32
N ASP A 15 -0.99 4.42 5.97
CA ASP A 15 0.48 4.43 5.87
C ASP A 15 1.05 3.30 5.01
N ARG A 16 0.24 2.67 4.15
CA ARG A 16 0.72 1.68 3.18
C ARG A 16 0.59 2.15 1.74
N TYR A 17 1.62 1.85 0.96
CA TYR A 17 1.77 2.28 -0.42
C TYR A 17 2.05 1.10 -1.33
N LEU A 18 1.58 1.19 -2.58
CA LEU A 18 2.02 0.30 -3.64
C LEU A 18 3.48 0.61 -3.96
N ARG A 19 4.33 -0.41 -4.08
CA ARG A 19 5.72 -0.24 -4.51
C ARG A 19 6.21 -1.43 -5.31
N HIS A 20 7.25 -1.23 -6.11
CA HIS A 20 8.00 -2.34 -6.69
C HIS A 20 9.13 -2.80 -5.77
N TYR A 21 9.38 -4.11 -5.71
CA TYR A 21 10.56 -4.68 -5.03
C TYR A 21 10.91 -6.02 -5.66
N ASN A 22 12.15 -6.20 -6.10
CA ASN A 22 12.58 -7.41 -6.82
C ASN A 22 11.62 -7.80 -7.96
N PHE A 23 11.15 -6.83 -8.74
CA PHE A 23 10.20 -7.01 -9.84
C PHE A 23 8.78 -7.47 -9.45
N GLU A 24 8.46 -7.52 -8.15
CA GLU A 24 7.11 -7.76 -7.65
C GLU A 24 6.43 -6.45 -7.25
N VAL A 25 5.11 -6.43 -7.36
CA VAL A 25 4.27 -5.33 -6.86
C VAL A 25 3.70 -5.71 -5.50
N ARG A 26 3.94 -4.86 -4.49
CA ARG A 26 3.62 -5.13 -3.08
C ARG A 26 2.95 -3.92 -2.42
N VAL A 27 2.27 -4.16 -1.30
CA VAL A 27 1.72 -3.12 -0.44
C VAL A 27 2.44 -3.16 0.90
N ASP A 28 3.38 -2.25 1.10
CA ASP A 28 4.24 -2.19 2.29
C ASP A 28 3.99 -0.88 3.08
N TRP A 29 4.46 -0.84 4.33
CA TRP A 29 4.46 0.38 5.15
C TRP A 29 5.47 1.40 4.63
N ARG A 30 5.10 2.68 4.68
CA ARG A 30 6.01 3.78 4.31
C ARG A 30 7.24 3.81 5.21
N THR A 31 8.41 3.93 4.58
CA THR A 31 9.66 4.30 5.24
C THR A 31 10.13 5.67 4.74
N SER A 32 11.10 6.28 5.42
CA SER A 32 11.64 7.60 5.07
C SER A 32 12.79 7.56 4.07
N ASP A 33 13.16 6.38 3.58
CA ASP A 33 14.30 6.22 2.67
C ASP A 33 13.96 6.62 1.22
N THR A 34 14.98 7.07 0.49
CA THR A 34 14.82 7.51 -0.90
C THR A 34 14.47 6.36 -1.83
N ALA A 35 14.95 5.13 -1.58
CA ALA A 35 14.59 3.98 -2.40
C ALA A 35 13.08 3.70 -2.32
N PHE A 36 12.49 3.77 -1.11
CA PHE A 36 11.04 3.62 -0.97
C PHE A 36 10.28 4.67 -1.78
N ALA A 37 10.73 5.93 -1.72
CA ALA A 37 10.08 7.02 -2.45
C ALA A 37 10.13 6.80 -3.98
N GLN A 38 11.24 6.28 -4.51
CA GLN A 38 11.36 5.94 -5.93
C GLN A 38 10.48 4.73 -6.28
N ASP A 39 10.55 3.67 -5.49
CA ASP A 39 9.86 2.42 -5.74
C ASP A 39 8.32 2.55 -5.66
N ALA A 40 7.83 3.53 -4.90
CA ALA A 40 6.40 3.79 -4.64
C ALA A 40 5.82 4.98 -5.42
N SER A 41 6.53 5.49 -6.43
CA SER A 41 6.10 6.59 -7.29
C SER A 41 5.76 6.09 -8.69
N PHE A 42 4.58 6.44 -9.20
CA PHE A 42 4.12 6.03 -10.53
C PHE A 42 3.59 7.21 -11.34
N THR A 43 3.91 7.23 -12.63
CA THR A 43 3.31 8.17 -13.59
C THR A 43 2.11 7.50 -14.25
N VAL A 44 0.95 8.14 -14.19
CA VAL A 44 -0.26 7.68 -14.89
C VAL A 44 -0.08 7.92 -16.39
N SER A 45 -0.38 6.91 -17.20
CA SER A 45 -0.39 6.98 -18.66
C SER A 45 -1.78 6.66 -19.22
N THR A 46 -1.99 6.93 -20.51
CA THR A 46 -3.12 6.36 -21.23
C THR A 46 -3.01 4.82 -21.24
N PRO A 47 -4.15 4.09 -21.31
CA PRO A 47 -4.13 2.65 -21.55
C PRO A 47 -3.38 2.31 -22.84
N LEU A 48 -2.72 1.16 -22.86
CA LEU A 48 -1.95 0.69 -24.01
C LEU A 48 -2.81 -0.10 -25.03
N ALA A 49 -4.09 -0.32 -24.72
CA ALA A 49 -5.05 -1.09 -25.51
C ALA A 49 -6.35 -0.30 -25.69
#